data_AF-A0A0A9PD31-F1
#
_entry.id   AF-A0A0A9PD31-F1
#
_cell.length_a   1.000
_cell.length_b   1.000
_cell.length_c   1.000
_cell.angle_alpha   90.00
_cell.angle_beta   90.00
_cell.angle_gamma   90.00
#
_symmetry.space_group_name_H-M   'P 1'
#
loop_
_entity.id
_entity.type
_entity.pdbx_description
1 polymer ?
#
loop_
_entity_poly.entity_id
_entity_poly.type
_entity_poly.pdbx_seq_one_letter_code
_entity_poly.pdbx_strand_id
1 'polypeptide(L)'
;MMTDGFNSCRNVVCNFTEGAMYSFPQIRLPQRAIEEAERAGKAPDVFYCLKLLEATGISTVPGSGFGQKEGVFHLRTTILPAEEDFPAIMSSFKKFNDSFMEQYEGYSRM
;
A
#
# COMPACT_ATOMS: atom_id res chain seq x y z
N MET A 1 2.40 -15.55 -6.76
CA MET A 1 1.67 -14.56 -7.59
C MET A 1 1.73 -13.20 -6.90
N MET A 2 1.47 -12.09 -7.61
CA MET A 2 1.51 -10.73 -7.02
C MET A 2 0.57 -10.58 -5.80
N THR A 3 -0.63 -11.17 -5.86
CA THR A 3 -1.59 -11.20 -4.74
C THR A 3 -1.01 -11.82 -3.47
N ASP A 4 -0.27 -12.93 -3.57
CA ASP A 4 0.32 -13.61 -2.41
C ASP A 4 1.38 -12.71 -1.74
N GLY A 5 2.13 -11.97 -2.56
CA GLY A 5 3.07 -10.96 -2.09
C GLY A 5 2.36 -9.92 -1.23
N PHE A 6 1.26 -9.34 -1.72
CA PHE A 6 0.49 -8.37 -0.95
C PHE A 6 -0.09 -8.95 0.33
N ASN A 7 -0.66 -10.15 0.27
CA ASN A 7 -1.24 -10.82 1.45
C ASN A 7 -0.19 -11.24 2.50
N SER A 8 1.09 -11.28 2.14
CA SER A 8 2.20 -11.48 3.09
C SER A 8 2.67 -10.18 3.78
N CYS A 9 2.16 -9.02 3.34
CA CYS A 9 2.51 -7.72 3.90
C CYS A 9 1.63 -7.40 5.10
N ARG A 10 2.22 -6.76 6.11
CA ARG A 10 1.52 -6.36 7.32
C ARG A 10 0.36 -5.42 6.98
N ASN A 11 -0.82 -5.66 7.56
CA ASN A 11 -2.00 -4.81 7.39
C ASN A 11 -2.46 -4.63 5.93
N VAL A 12 -2.09 -5.56 5.04
CA VAL A 12 -2.53 -5.57 3.64
C VAL A 12 -3.43 -6.76 3.38
N VAL A 13 -4.53 -6.53 2.68
CA VAL A 13 -5.41 -7.59 2.19
C VAL A 13 -5.66 -7.35 0.71
N CYS A 14 -5.40 -8.35 -0.12
CA CYS A 14 -5.60 -8.29 -1.55
C CYS A 14 -6.46 -9.47 -2.00
N ASN A 15 -7.54 -9.16 -2.71
CA ASN A 15 -8.32 -10.18 -3.39
C ASN A 15 -7.50 -10.80 -4.53
N PHE A 16 -7.81 -12.06 -4.83
CA PHE A 16 -7.25 -12.74 -5.98
C PHE A 16 -7.62 -12.00 -7.27
N THR A 17 -6.64 -11.83 -8.15
CA THR A 17 -6.85 -11.18 -9.44
C THR A 17 -7.29 -12.24 -10.46
N GLU A 18 -8.60 -12.37 -10.65
CA GLU A 18 -9.20 -13.36 -11.58
C GLU A 18 -9.00 -13.00 -13.06
N GLY A 19 -8.70 -11.73 -13.37
CA GLY A 19 -8.52 -11.25 -14.74
C GLY A 19 -8.11 -9.78 -14.80
N ALA A 20 -8.14 -9.20 -16.01
CA ALA A 20 -7.59 -7.88 -16.32
C ALA A 20 -6.08 -7.78 -16.04
N MET A 21 -5.58 -6.59 -15.68
CA MET A 21 -4.15 -6.31 -15.54
C MET A 21 -3.81 -5.60 -14.24
N TYR A 22 -4.69 -5.66 -13.23
CA TYR A 22 -4.56 -4.88 -12.01
C TYR A 22 -4.89 -5.68 -10.75
N SER A 23 -4.13 -5.43 -9.69
CA SER A 23 -4.51 -5.79 -8.32
C SER A 23 -4.92 -4.56 -7.54
N PHE A 24 -5.84 -4.73 -6.58
CA PHE A 24 -6.40 -3.64 -5.79
C PHE A 24 -6.31 -3.93 -4.27
N PRO A 25 -5.09 -4.01 -3.70
CA PRO A 25 -4.90 -4.27 -2.28
C PRO A 25 -5.51 -3.16 -1.42
N GLN A 26 -6.20 -3.57 -0.36
CA GLN A 26 -6.59 -2.73 0.77
C GLN A 26 -5.41 -2.60 1.73
N ILE A 27 -5.07 -1.37 2.09
CA ILE A 27 -4.08 -1.05 3.12
C ILE A 27 -4.82 -0.56 4.37
N ARG A 28 -4.70 -1.29 5.48
CA ARG A 28 -5.29 -0.91 6.77
C ARG A 28 -4.33 0.04 7.48
N LEU A 29 -4.46 1.33 7.18
CA LEU A 29 -3.57 2.36 7.70
C LEU A 29 -3.76 2.58 9.21
N PRO A 30 -2.68 2.74 9.99
CA PRO A 30 -2.76 3.14 11.39
C PRO A 30 -3.37 4.53 11.54
N GLN A 31 -4.05 4.79 12.66
CA GLN A 31 -4.71 6.08 12.92
C GLN A 31 -3.75 7.28 12.80
N ARG A 32 -2.52 7.17 13.31
CA ARG A 32 -1.54 8.25 13.17
C ARG A 32 -1.17 8.52 11.72
N ALA A 33 -1.12 7.51 10.87
CA ALA A 33 -0.84 7.71 9.44
C ALA A 33 -1.97 8.49 8.76
N ILE A 34 -3.22 8.23 9.17
CA ILE A 34 -4.41 8.96 8.71
C ILE A 34 -4.33 10.43 9.16
N GLU A 35 -4.05 10.68 10.44
CA GLU A 35 -3.89 12.03 10.98
C GLU A 35 -2.75 12.80 10.31
N GLU A 36 -1.60 12.16 10.06
CA GLU A 36 -0.47 12.82 9.37
C GLU A 36 -0.80 13.11 7.91
N ALA A 37 -1.57 12.24 7.24
CA ALA A 37 -2.08 12.52 5.90
C ALA A 37 -3.00 13.75 5.90
N GLU A 38 -3.91 13.85 6.87
CA GLU A 38 -4.80 15.01 7.05
C GLU A 38 -4.02 16.30 7.31
N ARG A 39 -3.01 16.27 8.20
CA ARG A 39 -2.11 17.41 8.46
C ARG A 39 -1.34 17.84 7.21
N ALA A 40 -0.99 16.89 6.35
CA ALA A 40 -0.36 17.15 5.06
C ALA A 40 -1.35 17.59 3.96
N GLY A 41 -2.65 17.69 4.27
CA GLY A 41 -3.70 18.04 3.32
C GLY A 41 -3.89 16.98 2.23
N LYS A 42 -3.72 15.69 2.56
CA LYS A 42 -3.82 14.56 1.62
C LYS A 42 -4.82 13.52 2.11
N ALA A 43 -5.47 12.84 1.16
CA ALA A 43 -6.16 11.61 1.48
C ALA A 43 -5.15 10.55 1.98
N PRO A 44 -5.52 9.68 2.94
CA PRO A 44 -4.58 8.72 3.53
C PRO A 44 -3.94 7.75 2.53
N ASP A 45 -4.67 7.33 1.51
CA ASP A 45 -4.12 6.49 0.44
C ASP A 45 -3.17 7.25 -0.50
N VAL A 46 -3.46 8.51 -0.82
CA VAL A 46 -2.54 9.41 -1.56
C VAL A 46 -1.24 9.56 -0.78
N PHE A 47 -1.32 9.79 0.53
CA PHE A 47 -0.16 9.90 1.40
C PHE A 47 0.68 8.61 1.39
N TYR A 48 0.05 7.45 1.54
CA TYR A 48 0.74 6.16 1.47
C TYR A 48 1.41 5.93 0.10
N CYS A 49 0.72 6.19 -1.00
CA CYS A 49 1.26 5.99 -2.36
C CYS A 49 2.45 6.94 -2.65
N LEU A 50 2.39 8.19 -2.19
CA LEU A 50 3.52 9.11 -2.31
C LEU A 50 4.72 8.65 -1.48
N LYS A 51 4.50 8.19 -0.25
CA LYS A 51 5.57 7.65 0.61
C LYS A 51 6.20 6.39 0.02
N LEU A 52 5.38 5.53 -0.59
CA LEU A 52 5.87 4.34 -1.32
C LEU A 52 6.76 4.74 -2.49
N LEU A 53 6.30 5.69 -3.31
CA LEU A 53 7.06 6.19 -4.46
C LEU A 53 8.39 6.82 -4.03
N GLU A 54 8.37 7.70 -3.02
CA GLU A 54 9.57 8.35 -2.47
C GLU A 54 10.61 7.35 -1.97
N ALA A 55 10.18 6.27 -1.32
CA ALA A 55 11.08 5.30 -0.69
C ALA A 55 11.60 4.23 -1.65
N THR A 56 10.82 3.87 -2.68
CA THR A 56 11.07 2.65 -3.48
C THR A 56 11.12 2.89 -4.99
N GLY A 57 10.64 4.03 -5.47
CA GLY A 57 10.38 4.26 -6.89
C GLY A 57 9.14 3.55 -7.44
N ILE A 58 8.42 2.76 -6.63
CA ILE A 58 7.21 2.06 -7.06
C ILE A 58 6.06 3.07 -7.15
N SER A 59 5.59 3.31 -8.38
CA SER A 59 4.44 4.18 -8.65
C SER A 59 3.14 3.39 -8.67
N THR A 60 2.20 3.75 -7.81
CA THR A 60 0.85 3.16 -7.72
C THR A 60 -0.21 4.26 -7.85
N VAL A 61 -1.48 3.87 -8.05
CA VAL A 61 -2.61 4.82 -8.09
C VAL A 61 -3.41 4.72 -6.80
N PRO A 62 -3.68 5.81 -6.07
CA PRO A 62 -4.45 5.78 -4.83
C PRO A 62 -5.92 5.42 -5.09
N GLY A 63 -6.53 4.67 -4.16
CA GLY A 63 -7.90 4.17 -4.25
C GLY A 63 -8.97 5.27 -4.33
N SER A 64 -8.69 6.44 -3.77
CA SER A 64 -9.56 7.62 -3.73
C SER A 64 -9.91 8.15 -5.13
N GLY A 65 -9.07 7.87 -6.14
CA GLY A 65 -9.37 8.17 -7.55
C GLY A 65 -10.43 7.26 -8.18
N PHE A 66 -10.79 6.14 -7.54
CA PHE A 66 -11.73 5.14 -8.08
C PHE A 66 -13.08 5.08 -7.35
N GLY A 67 -13.21 5.84 -6.25
CA GLY A 67 -14.28 5.64 -5.29
C GLY A 67 -14.01 4.42 -4.40
N GLN A 68 -14.12 4.60 -3.10
CA GLN A 68 -13.95 3.53 -2.11
C GLN A 68 -14.79 3.84 -0.87
N LYS A 69 -15.07 2.82 -0.07
CA LYS A 69 -15.83 2.98 1.18
C LYS A 69 -15.09 3.91 2.14
N GLU A 70 -15.83 4.78 2.84
CA GLU A 70 -15.27 5.64 3.88
C GLU A 70 -14.52 4.82 4.95
N GLY A 71 -13.36 5.34 5.38
CA GLY A 71 -12.46 4.66 6.31
C GLY A 71 -11.71 3.45 5.74
N VAL A 72 -11.83 3.19 4.43
CA VAL A 72 -11.10 2.11 3.74
C VAL A 72 -10.19 2.71 2.67
N PHE A 73 -8.96 2.24 2.63
CA PHE A 73 -7.91 2.77 1.77
C PHE A 73 -7.34 1.67 0.88
N HIS A 74 -7.23 1.94 -0.40
CA HIS A 74 -6.66 1.03 -1.38
C HIS A 74 -5.56 1.71 -2.18
N LEU A 75 -4.81 0.88 -2.90
CA LEU A 75 -4.03 1.30 -4.05
C LEU A 75 -4.29 0.34 -5.21
N ARG A 76 -4.12 0.82 -6.43
CA ARG A 76 -4.07 0.00 -7.64
C ARG A 76 -2.63 -0.18 -8.08
N THR A 77 -2.26 -1.41 -8.39
CA THR A 77 -1.00 -1.75 -9.06
C THR A 77 -1.26 -2.57 -10.33
N THR A 78 -0.31 -2.58 -11.26
CA THR A 78 -0.33 -3.43 -12.45
C THR A 78 0.33 -4.77 -12.19
N ILE A 79 -0.19 -5.84 -12.78
CA ILE A 79 0.47 -7.16 -12.83
C ILE A 79 1.22 -7.38 -14.16
N LEU A 80 1.62 -6.29 -14.80
CA LEU A 80 2.33 -6.26 -16.08
C LEU A 80 3.85 -6.49 -16.02
N PRO A 81 4.58 -6.23 -14.91
CA PRO A 81 5.98 -6.63 -14.83
C PRO A 81 6.16 -8.12 -15.08
N ALA A 82 7.34 -8.54 -15.51
CA ALA A 82 7.63 -9.96 -15.69
C ALA A 82 7.56 -10.68 -14.34
N GLU A 83 7.12 -11.95 -14.34
CA GLU A 83 6.95 -12.70 -13.08
C GLU A 83 8.26 -12.86 -12.30
N GLU A 84 9.39 -12.88 -13.01
CA GLU A 84 10.75 -12.89 -12.43
C GLU A 84 11.09 -11.62 -11.63
N ASP A 85 10.44 -10.50 -11.91
CA ASP A 85 10.61 -9.23 -11.19
C ASP A 85 9.75 -9.17 -9.92
N PHE A 86 8.69 -9.97 -9.82
CA PHE A 86 7.75 -9.91 -8.70
C PHE A 86 8.42 -10.10 -7.33
N PRO A 87 9.37 -11.03 -7.13
CA PRO A 87 10.06 -11.17 -5.84
C PRO A 87 10.76 -9.89 -5.40
N ALA A 88 11.43 -9.19 -6.31
CA ALA A 88 12.15 -7.95 -6.01
C ALA A 88 11.18 -6.80 -5.70
N ILE A 89 10.13 -6.64 -6.52
CA ILE A 89 9.10 -5.62 -6.32
C ILE A 89 8.39 -5.83 -4.98
N MET A 90 7.99 -7.06 -4.68
CA MET A 90 7.28 -7.38 -3.44
C MET A 90 8.18 -7.29 -2.21
N SER A 91 9.47 -7.62 -2.32
CA SER A 91 10.44 -7.41 -1.25
C SER A 91 10.61 -5.92 -0.92
N SER A 92 10.73 -5.07 -1.95
CA SER A 92 10.81 -3.62 -1.81
C SER A 92 9.53 -3.04 -1.17
N PHE A 93 8.36 -3.43 -1.69
CA PHE A 93 7.07 -3.02 -1.15
C PHE A 93 6.90 -3.46 0.31
N LYS A 94 7.23 -4.71 0.63
CA LYS A 94 7.12 -5.25 1.99
C LYS A 94 8.01 -4.50 2.98
N LYS A 95 9.27 -4.24 2.61
CA LYS A 95 10.20 -3.47 3.45
C LYS A 95 9.69 -2.06 3.72
N PHE A 96 9.18 -1.39 2.69
CA PHE A 96 8.54 -0.08 2.85
C PHE A 96 7.32 -0.17 3.77
N ASN A 97 6.41 -1.10 3.50
CA ASN A 97 5.17 -1.25 4.25
C ASN A 97 5.44 -1.53 5.73
N ASP A 98 6.35 -2.46 6.03
CA ASP A 98 6.66 -2.82 7.41
C ASP A 98 7.27 -1.61 8.16
N SER A 99 8.15 -0.84 7.52
CA SER A 99 8.73 0.40 8.07
C SER A 99 7.69 1.50 8.27
N PHE A 100 6.79 1.68 7.30
CA PHE A 100 5.69 2.64 7.37
C PHE A 100 4.75 2.29 8.53
N MET A 101 4.36 1.03 8.65
CA MET A 101 3.49 0.57 9.73
C MET A 101 4.16 0.79 11.09
N GLU A 102 5.43 0.42 11.25
CA GLU A 102 6.18 0.65 12.49
C GLU A 102 6.24 2.14 12.87
N GLN A 103 6.49 3.02 11.90
CA GLN A 103 6.55 4.47 12.11
C GLN A 103 5.23 5.04 12.67
N TYR A 104 4.08 4.55 12.20
CA TYR A 104 2.78 5.14 12.53
C TYR A 104 1.91 4.34 13.50
N GLU A 105 2.26 3.09 13.84
CA GLU A 105 1.54 2.33 14.87
C GLU A 105 1.89 2.76 16.29
N GLY A 106 2.98 3.51 16.48
CA GLY A 106 3.30 4.11 17.75
C GLY A 106 3.67 3.09 18.82
N TYR A 107 4.81 2.42 18.67
CA TYR A 107 5.47 1.87 19.84
C TYR A 107 5.92 3.04 20.72
N SER A 108 5.14 3.32 21.77
CA SER A 108 5.73 3.86 22.99
C SER A 108 6.75 2.83 23.45
N ARG A 109 8.04 3.07 23.24
CA ARG A 109 9.08 2.39 24.01
C ARG A 109 8.82 2.75 25.48
N MET A 110 8.11 1.88 26.19
CA MET A 110 8.27 1.75 27.64
C MET A 110 9.59 1.05 27.92
#